data_AF-K1YND9-F1
#
_entry.id   AF-K1YND9-F1
#
_cell.length_a   1.000
_cell.length_b   1.000
_cell.length_c   1.000
_cell.angle_alpha   90.00
_cell.angle_beta   90.00
_cell.angle_gamma   90.00
#
_symmetry.space_group_name_H-M   'P 1'
#
loop_
_entity.id
_entity.type
_entity.pdbx_description
1 polymer ?
#
loop_
_entity_poly.entity_id
_entity_poly.type
_entity_poly.pdbx_seq_one_letter_code
_entity_poly.pdbx_strand_id
1 'polypeptide(L)'
;MKKKESGHSELKHHFASDNYAGICNEAWAAMAEANRGMASSYGDDYWTAEACEKIRELFETDCEVFFVFNGTAANSLALASLCQSYHSIVCHEMAHIETDECGA
;
A
#
# COMPACT_ATOMS: atom_id res chain seq x y z
N MET A 1 17.85 42.19 16.99
CA MET A 1 17.27 40.83 17.06
C MET A 1 16.34 40.65 15.86
N LYS A 2 16.80 39.97 14.81
CA LYS A 2 15.95 39.63 13.64
C LYS A 2 15.15 38.38 14.00
N LYS A 3 13.81 38.47 13.98
CA LYS A 3 12.91 37.32 14.10
C LYS A 3 13.18 36.39 12.92
N LYS A 4 13.53 35.13 13.19
CA LYS A 4 13.55 34.07 12.18
C LYS A 4 12.10 33.82 11.78
N GLU A 5 11.75 34.17 10.54
CA GLU A 5 10.53 33.68 9.90
C GLU A 5 10.66 32.15 9.77
N SER A 6 9.67 31.45 10.33
CA SER A 6 9.51 30.01 10.18
C SER A 6 9.15 29.74 8.71
N GLY A 7 10.13 29.25 7.95
CA GLY A 7 9.95 28.89 6.56
C GLY A 7 8.93 27.76 6.43
N HIS A 8 7.70 28.10 6.06
CA HIS A 8 6.85 27.15 5.38
C HIS A 8 7.49 26.92 4.01
N SER A 9 8.07 25.74 3.81
CA SER A 9 8.36 25.22 2.48
C SER A 9 7.09 25.37 1.64
N GLU A 10 7.10 26.21 0.60
CA GLU A 10 6.06 26.17 -0.43
C GLU A 10 5.90 24.72 -0.88
N LEU A 11 4.74 24.12 -0.64
CA LEU A 11 4.37 22.82 -1.18
C LEU A 11 4.30 22.97 -2.70
N LYS A 12 5.43 22.72 -3.38
CA LYS A 12 5.45 22.62 -4.83
C LYS A 12 4.66 21.38 -5.22
N HIS A 13 3.49 21.57 -5.80
CA HIS A 13 2.76 20.50 -6.44
C HIS A 13 3.56 20.02 -7.66
N HIS A 14 4.28 18.92 -7.50
CA HIS A 14 5.03 18.27 -8.56
C HIS A 14 4.10 17.33 -9.34
N PHE A 15 4.01 17.49 -10.66
CA PHE A 15 3.23 16.62 -11.56
C PHE A 15 4.04 15.39 -12.03
N ALA A 16 5.01 14.93 -11.23
CA ALA A 16 5.93 13.87 -11.62
C ALA A 16 5.38 12.48 -11.31
N SER A 17 4.79 12.29 -10.13
CA SER A 17 4.16 11.05 -9.71
C SER A 17 3.16 11.33 -8.58
N ASP A 18 2.14 10.49 -8.50
CA ASP A 18 1.18 10.45 -7.41
C ASP A 18 1.77 9.88 -6.11
N ASN A 19 2.85 9.11 -6.15
CA ASN A 19 3.54 8.61 -4.96
C ASN A 19 4.22 9.71 -4.12
N TYR A 20 4.26 10.95 -4.61
CA TYR A 20 4.69 12.13 -3.86
C TYR A 20 3.58 12.71 -2.99
N ALA A 21 2.33 12.30 -3.21
CA ALA A 21 1.21 12.73 -2.39
C ALA A 21 1.37 12.20 -0.95
N GLY A 22 1.02 13.05 0.01
CA GLY A 22 0.92 12.62 1.41
C GLY A 22 -0.34 11.79 1.67
N ILE A 23 -0.51 11.41 2.93
CA ILE A 23 -1.66 10.62 3.40
C ILE A 23 -2.92 11.50 3.36
N CYS A 24 -4.04 10.98 2.84
CA CYS A 24 -5.32 11.69 2.86
C CYS A 24 -5.89 11.80 4.29
N ASN A 25 -6.80 12.74 4.50
CA ASN A 25 -7.34 13.03 5.83
C ASN A 25 -8.07 11.84 6.46
N GLU A 26 -8.79 11.06 5.63
CA GLU A 26 -9.54 9.88 6.05
C GLU A 26 -8.61 8.77 6.53
N ALA A 27 -7.53 8.51 5.79
CA ALA A 27 -6.52 7.53 6.19
C ALA A 27 -5.78 7.98 7.46
N TRP A 28 -5.46 9.27 7.58
CA TRP A 28 -4.86 9.82 8.80
C TRP A 28 -5.79 9.67 10.01
N ALA A 29 -7.07 9.97 9.85
CA ALA A 29 -8.06 9.84 10.92
C ALA A 29 -8.22 8.37 11.36
N ALA A 30 -8.26 7.42 10.41
CA ALA A 30 -8.32 6.00 10.71
C ALA A 30 -7.08 5.53 11.51
N MET A 31 -5.88 5.94 11.11
CA MET A 31 -4.66 5.63 11.87
C MET A 31 -4.66 6.26 13.27
N ALA A 32 -5.14 7.49 13.39
CA ALA A 32 -5.24 8.16 14.68
C ALA A 32 -6.20 7.43 15.63
N GLU A 33 -7.28 6.85 15.11
CA GLU A 33 -8.20 6.01 15.87
C GLU A 33 -7.59 4.65 16.22
N ALA A 34 -6.93 4.00 15.26
CA ALA A 34 -6.24 2.74 15.48
C ALA A 34 -5.10 2.83 16.52
N ASN A 35 -4.51 4.02 16.67
CA ASN A 35 -3.48 4.29 17.67
C ASN A 35 -4.04 4.43 19.12
N ARG A 36 -5.35 4.22 19.34
CA ARG A 36 -5.94 4.20 20.68
C ARG A 36 -5.99 2.76 21.21
N GLY A 37 -5.31 2.52 22.32
CA GLY A 37 -5.39 1.24 23.05
C GLY A 37 -4.35 0.21 22.58
N MET A 38 -4.72 -1.07 22.66
CA MET A 38 -3.86 -2.20 22.31
C MET A 38 -4.56 -3.07 21.27
N ALA A 39 -3.80 -3.56 20.31
CA ALA A 39 -4.25 -4.50 19.29
C ALA A 39 -3.27 -5.69 19.24
N SER A 40 -3.80 -6.86 18.91
CA SER A 40 -2.96 -8.02 18.59
C SER A 40 -2.11 -7.74 17.35
N SER A 41 -1.00 -8.46 17.21
CA SER A 41 -0.08 -8.30 16.08
C SER A 41 -0.37 -9.29 14.95
N TYR A 42 0.31 -9.11 13.81
CA TYR A 42 0.29 -10.04 12.67
C TYR A 42 -1.10 -10.28 12.05
N GLY A 43 -1.95 -9.26 12.06
CA GLY A 43 -3.26 -9.27 11.39
C GLY A 43 -4.40 -9.88 12.20
N ASP A 44 -4.14 -10.34 13.43
CA ASP A 44 -5.18 -10.89 14.33
C ASP A 44 -5.90 -9.78 15.12
N ASP A 45 -6.13 -8.63 14.49
CA ASP A 45 -6.71 -7.45 15.11
C ASP A 45 -8.00 -6.99 14.43
N TYR A 46 -8.76 -6.18 15.17
CA TYR A 46 -10.05 -5.68 14.73
C TYR A 46 -9.98 -4.86 13.43
N TRP A 47 -8.94 -4.04 13.24
CA TRP A 47 -8.80 -3.18 12.06
C TRP A 47 -8.53 -4.01 10.81
N THR A 48 -7.67 -5.02 10.93
CA THR A 48 -7.41 -5.98 9.87
C THR A 48 -8.69 -6.72 9.47
N ALA A 49 -9.45 -7.24 10.45
CA ALA A 49 -10.72 -7.92 10.18
C ALA A 49 -11.74 -7.01 9.50
N GLU A 50 -11.95 -5.78 9.99
CA GLU A 50 -12.88 -4.82 9.41
C GLU A 50 -12.49 -4.46 7.96
N ALA A 51 -11.20 -4.26 7.68
CA ALA A 51 -10.71 -3.96 6.34
C ALA A 51 -10.95 -5.14 5.37
N CYS A 52 -10.71 -6.38 5.83
CA CYS A 52 -11.00 -7.59 5.04
C CYS A 52 -12.49 -7.69 4.68
N GLU A 53 -13.40 -7.47 5.64
CA GLU A 53 -14.84 -7.49 5.36
C GLU A 53 -15.25 -6.44 4.32
N LYS A 54 -14.76 -5.20 4.45
CA LYS A 54 -15.05 -4.14 3.46
C LYS A 54 -14.57 -4.48 2.05
N ILE A 55 -13.43 -5.17 1.93
CA ILE A 55 -12.92 -5.62 0.63
C ILE A 55 -13.82 -6.72 0.07
N ARG A 56 -14.23 -7.70 0.89
CA ARG A 56 -15.17 -8.75 0.45
C ARG A 56 -16.52 -8.19 0.01
N GLU A 57 -17.05 -7.23 0.77
CA GLU A 57 -18.27 -6.50 0.40
C GLU A 57 -18.09 -5.75 -0.92
N LEU A 58 -16.99 -5.02 -1.10
CA LEU A 58 -16.71 -4.25 -2.32
C LEU A 58 -16.61 -5.15 -3.56
N PHE A 59 -15.98 -6.31 -3.43
CA PHE A 59 -15.83 -7.27 -4.54
C PHE A 59 -16.98 -8.28 -4.65
N GLU A 60 -17.97 -8.21 -3.75
CA GLU A 60 -19.12 -9.12 -3.67
C GLU A 60 -18.71 -10.61 -3.66
N THR A 61 -17.59 -10.92 -3.01
CA THR A 61 -16.99 -12.25 -3.04
C THR A 61 -16.24 -12.56 -1.74
N ASP A 62 -16.19 -13.85 -1.39
CA ASP A 62 -15.41 -14.33 -0.25
C ASP A 62 -13.94 -14.51 -0.62
N CYS A 63 -13.23 -13.38 -0.81
CA CYS A 63 -11.81 -13.40 -1.11
C CYS A 63 -10.94 -13.50 0.15
N GLU A 64 -9.77 -14.12 -0.01
CA GLU A 64 -8.68 -13.99 0.95
C GLU A 64 -7.94 -12.66 0.72
N VAL A 65 -7.62 -11.97 1.81
CA VAL A 65 -6.99 -10.65 1.79
C VAL A 65 -5.70 -10.69 2.59
N PHE A 66 -4.60 -10.22 1.98
CA PHE A 66 -3.29 -10.16 2.59
C PHE A 66 -2.71 -8.75 2.43
N PHE A 67 -2.32 -8.12 3.54
CA PHE A 67 -1.72 -6.78 3.53
C PHE A 67 -0.20 -6.88 3.41
N VAL A 68 0.36 -6.14 2.45
CA VAL A 68 1.81 -6.02 2.22
C VAL A 68 2.21 -4.55 2.11
N PHE A 69 3.50 -4.27 2.26
CA PHE A 69 3.98 -2.89 2.38
C PHE A 69 3.95 -2.08 1.09
N ASN A 70 4.09 -2.70 -0.08
CA ASN A 70 4.12 -2.00 -1.36
C ASN A 70 3.68 -2.90 -2.53
N GLY A 71 3.49 -2.29 -3.70
CA GLY A 71 3.08 -2.98 -4.92
C GLY A 71 4.06 -4.05 -5.38
N THR A 72 5.36 -3.79 -5.29
CA THR A 72 6.41 -4.74 -5.68
C THR A 72 6.36 -6.03 -4.87
N ALA A 73 6.25 -5.95 -3.56
CA ALA A 73 6.10 -7.12 -2.71
C ALA A 73 4.79 -7.87 -3.00
N ALA A 74 3.69 -7.14 -3.27
CA ALA A 74 2.41 -7.74 -3.64
C ALA A 74 2.55 -8.57 -4.93
N ASN A 75 3.14 -7.98 -5.97
CA ASN A 75 3.33 -8.63 -7.27
C ASN A 75 4.25 -9.85 -7.16
N SER A 76 5.44 -9.70 -6.56
CA SER A 76 6.38 -10.82 -6.41
C SER A 76 5.78 -11.97 -5.60
N LEU A 77 5.08 -11.70 -4.49
CA LEU A 77 4.46 -12.75 -3.69
C LEU A 77 3.33 -13.45 -4.44
N ALA A 78 2.48 -12.69 -5.14
CA ALA A 78 1.42 -13.26 -5.95
C ALA A 78 1.98 -14.17 -7.05
N LEU A 79 2.98 -13.71 -7.81
CA LEU A 79 3.59 -14.48 -8.90
C LEU A 79 4.30 -15.73 -8.40
N ALA A 80 5.09 -15.61 -7.32
CA ALA A 80 5.76 -16.74 -6.68
C ALA A 80 4.77 -17.80 -6.15
N SER A 81 3.55 -17.40 -5.77
CA SER A 81 2.50 -18.34 -5.35
C SER A 81 1.84 -19.09 -6.51
N LEU A 82 1.88 -18.52 -7.72
CA LEU A 82 1.20 -19.06 -8.91
C LEU A 82 2.06 -20.02 -9.73
N CYS A 83 3.39 -19.94 -9.63
CA CYS A 83 4.28 -20.76 -10.45
C CYS A 83 5.57 -21.19 -9.74
N GLN A 84 6.17 -22.28 -10.23
CA GLN A 84 7.47 -22.75 -9.77
C GLN A 84 8.60 -21.98 -10.44
N SER A 85 9.80 -22.00 -9.86
CA SER A 85 10.96 -21.23 -10.35
C SER A 85 11.41 -21.55 -11.78
N TYR A 86 10.95 -22.67 -12.36
CA TYR A 86 11.26 -23.11 -13.73
C TYR A 86 10.12 -22.85 -14.72
N HIS A 87 9.01 -22.25 -14.27
CA HIS A 87 7.96 -21.76 -15.16
C HIS A 87 8.27 -20.34 -15.64
N SER A 88 7.54 -19.89 -16.66
CA SER A 88 7.67 -18.54 -17.22
C SER A 88 6.40 -17.74 -16.98
N ILE A 89 6.57 -16.45 -16.70
CA ILE A 89 5.49 -15.46 -16.57
C ILE A 89 5.46 -14.65 -17.85
N VAL A 90 4.27 -14.50 -18.44
CA VAL A 90 4.07 -13.68 -19.65
C VAL A 90 3.51 -12.32 -19.24
N CYS A 91 4.19 -11.25 -19.63
CA CYS A 91 3.75 -9.88 -19.36
C CYS A 91 3.99 -8.96 -20.57
N HIS A 92 3.40 -7.77 -20.52
CA HIS A 92 3.64 -6.73 -21.53
C HIS A 92 5.03 -6.11 -21.32
N GLU A 93 5.69 -5.65 -22.38
CA GLU A 93 7.03 -5.02 -22.33
C GLU A 93 7.12 -3.72 -21.48
N MET A 94 5.97 -3.19 -21.07
CA MET A 94 5.85 -1.98 -20.22
C MET A 94 5.21 -2.30 -18.87
N ALA A 95 5.07 -3.58 -18.52
CA ALA A 95 4.50 -3.96 -17.24
C ALA A 95 5.46 -3.58 -16.12
N HIS A 96 4.92 -3.04 -15.02
CA HIS A 96 5.72 -2.64 -13.86
C HIS A 96 6.62 -3.77 -13.35
N ILE A 97 6.14 -5.02 -13.40
CA ILE A 97 6.91 -6.21 -12.99
C ILE A 97 8.21 -6.38 -13.81
N GLU A 98 8.19 -6.01 -15.08
CA GLU A 98 9.33 -6.12 -16.00
C GLU A 98 10.25 -4.89 -15.89
N THR A 99 9.68 -3.68 -15.83
CA THR A 99 10.45 -2.44 -15.98
C THR A 99 11.05 -1.92 -14.67
N ASP A 100 10.33 -2.06 -13.56
CA ASP A 100 10.64 -1.33 -12.32
C ASP A 100 10.72 -2.21 -11.07
N GLU A 101 10.39 -3.49 -11.20
CA GLU A 101 10.37 -4.45 -10.08
C GLU A 101 11.40 -5.59 -10.22
N CYS A 102 12.34 -5.44 -11.15
CA CYS A 102 13.43 -6.39 -11.41
C CYS A 102 12.97 -7.82 -11.72
N GLY A 103 11.83 -8.00 -12.38
CA GLY A 103 11.34 -9.32 -12.79
C GLY A 103 10.72 -10.13 -11.64
N ALA A 104 9.91 -9.46 -10.82
CA ALA A 104 9.05 -10.06 -9.80
C ALA A 104 8.36 -11.35 -10.26
#